data_AF-A0A1A3I3K4-F1
#
_entry.id   AF-A0A1A3I3K4-F1
#
_cell.length_a   1.000
_cell.length_b   1.000
_cell.length_c   1.000
_cell.angle_alpha   90.00
_cell.angle_beta   90.00
_cell.angle_gamma   90.00
#
_symmetry.space_group_name_H-M   'P 1'
#
loop_
_entity.id
_entity.type
_entity.pdbx_description
1 polymer ?
#
loop_
_entity_poly.entity_id
_entity_poly.type
_entity_poly.pdbx_seq_one_letter_code
_entity_poly.pdbx_strand_id
1 'polypeptide(L)'
;MCAETTGDQDGDAEAATIPNDRLTQRLHAKGLSPQRFATAVGVDIKTVRRWLANIDYNVREDNARRAAKLLGCTPHNLWPNQYPAPTASALATTSLGGPFTATLYASRTQLPITTWQQHFGDATTGIDILVLAATFLFDTLDGFLDILLDAAARGVAVRFLVGDPDTATTILRGKEEGIGEAVIARCRTSVELLAPHADTPGLDIRTHDTTLYTSIFRVDDAMIVNFHIYGSPGRNNPVLVLSRHHEPRLWATLEDAFTQVWDRARPLSAKG
;
A
#
# COMPACT_ATOMS: atom_id res chain seq x y z
N MET A 1 -17.08 -27.21 70.97
CA MET A 1 -16.25 -27.24 69.75
C MET A 1 -16.70 -28.49 69.01
N CYS A 2 -17.85 -28.49 68.31
CA CYS A 2 -18.15 -27.82 67.03
C CYS A 2 -17.11 -28.25 65.98
N ALA A 3 -17.42 -28.88 64.85
CA ALA A 3 -18.53 -28.74 63.90
C ALA A 3 -18.73 -30.08 63.15
N GLU A 4 -19.96 -30.58 62.94
CA GLU A 4 -20.88 -30.31 61.82
C GLU A 4 -20.41 -30.81 60.43
N THR A 5 -21.12 -31.86 60.00
CA THR A 5 -21.59 -32.22 58.65
C THR A 5 -21.25 -31.29 57.48
N THR A 6 -20.86 -31.89 56.36
CA THR A 6 -21.58 -31.76 55.08
C THR A 6 -21.04 -32.80 54.10
N GLY A 7 -21.91 -33.73 53.68
CA GLY A 7 -21.68 -34.48 52.46
C GLY A 7 -21.89 -33.53 51.30
N ASP A 8 -20.95 -33.53 50.36
CA ASP A 8 -21.16 -32.87 49.08
C ASP A 8 -21.32 -33.95 48.02
N GLN A 9 -22.53 -33.97 47.46
CA GLN A 9 -22.89 -34.76 46.31
C GLN A 9 -22.21 -34.09 45.11
N ASP A 10 -21.10 -34.65 44.64
CA ASP A 10 -20.63 -34.40 43.27
C ASP A 10 -21.64 -35.03 42.31
N GLY A 11 -22.74 -34.30 42.11
CA GLY A 11 -23.56 -34.44 40.93
C GLY A 11 -22.71 -33.98 39.76
N ASP A 12 -22.28 -34.93 38.94
CA ASP A 12 -21.89 -34.68 37.56
C ASP A 12 -23.02 -33.87 36.90
N ALA A 13 -22.88 -32.55 36.91
CA ALA A 13 -23.66 -31.66 36.08
C ALA A 13 -23.19 -31.95 34.65
N GLU A 14 -23.82 -32.94 34.02
CA GLU A 14 -23.66 -33.24 32.61
C GLU A 14 -23.92 -31.94 31.84
N ALA A 15 -22.83 -31.28 31.43
CA ALA A 15 -22.88 -29.96 30.83
C ALA A 15 -23.86 -30.01 29.66
N ALA A 16 -24.93 -29.22 29.75
CA ALA A 16 -26.00 -29.23 28.77
C ALA A 16 -25.41 -29.10 27.36
N THR A 17 -25.55 -30.16 26.56
CA THR A 17 -25.02 -30.16 25.19
C THR A 17 -25.83 -29.19 24.35
N ILE A 18 -25.20 -28.11 23.90
CA ILE A 18 -25.82 -27.10 23.05
C ILE A 18 -25.69 -27.56 21.59
N PRO A 19 -26.79 -27.87 20.88
CA PRO A 19 -26.71 -28.29 19.48
C PRO A 19 -26.02 -27.26 18.59
N ASN A 20 -25.24 -27.73 17.62
CA ASN A 20 -24.59 -26.86 16.64
C ASN A 20 -25.53 -26.56 15.47
N ASP A 21 -26.49 -25.67 15.70
CA ASP A 21 -27.46 -25.25 14.68
C ASP A 21 -26.79 -24.58 13.47
N ARG A 22 -25.61 -23.97 13.66
CA ARG A 22 -24.83 -23.33 12.58
C ARG A 22 -24.32 -24.35 11.58
N LEU A 23 -23.75 -25.45 12.07
CA LEU A 23 -23.32 -26.57 11.23
C LEU A 23 -24.52 -27.23 10.56
N THR A 24 -25.61 -27.45 11.29
CA THR A 24 -26.87 -28.02 10.75
C THR A 24 -27.41 -27.20 9.59
N GLN A 25 -27.55 -25.88 9.76
CA GLN A 25 -28.04 -24.97 8.73
C GLN A 25 -27.16 -24.97 7.49
N ARG A 26 -25.83 -24.99 7.65
CA ARG A 26 -24.88 -24.99 6.53
C ARG A 26 -24.89 -26.30 5.74
N LEU A 27 -25.03 -27.44 6.41
CA LEU A 27 -25.22 -28.73 5.76
C LEU A 27 -26.51 -28.74 4.93
N HIS A 28 -27.61 -28.24 5.51
CA HIS A 28 -28.89 -28.13 4.82
C HIS A 28 -28.80 -27.22 3.60
N ALA A 29 -28.19 -26.03 3.73
CA ALA A 29 -28.00 -25.09 2.63
C ALA A 29 -27.13 -25.64 1.48
N LYS A 30 -26.20 -26.56 1.78
CA LYS A 30 -25.36 -27.25 0.78
C LYS A 30 -25.98 -28.57 0.27
N GLY A 31 -27.15 -28.98 0.78
CA GLY A 31 -27.76 -30.26 0.44
C GLY A 31 -26.91 -31.48 0.84
N LEU A 32 -26.06 -31.35 1.86
CA LEU A 32 -25.16 -32.40 2.31
C LEU A 32 -25.77 -33.16 3.48
N SER A 33 -25.88 -34.49 3.35
CA SER A 33 -26.17 -35.36 4.49
C SER A 33 -24.94 -35.46 5.41
N PRO A 34 -25.13 -35.71 6.73
CA PRO A 34 -24.02 -35.91 7.65
C PRO A 34 -23.02 -36.97 7.20
N GLN A 35 -23.48 -38.07 6.58
CA GLN A 35 -22.61 -39.11 6.01
C GLN A 35 -21.76 -38.59 4.86
N ARG A 36 -22.35 -37.89 3.88
CA ARG A 36 -21.61 -37.34 2.74
C ARG A 36 -20.60 -36.28 3.19
N PHE A 37 -20.98 -35.48 4.18
CA PHE A 37 -20.09 -34.51 4.80
C PHE A 37 -18.92 -35.19 5.53
N ALA A 38 -19.16 -36.25 6.31
CA ALA A 38 -18.12 -37.01 6.99
C ALA A 38 -17.08 -37.55 5.98
N THR A 39 -17.55 -38.17 4.91
CA THR A 39 -16.68 -38.67 3.82
C THR A 39 -15.87 -37.55 3.17
N ALA A 40 -16.52 -36.42 2.83
CA ALA A 40 -15.87 -35.32 2.14
C ALA A 40 -14.85 -34.56 3.02
N VAL A 41 -15.09 -34.48 4.32
CA VAL A 41 -14.12 -33.92 5.28
C VAL A 41 -13.01 -34.91 5.60
N GLY A 42 -13.25 -36.22 5.46
CA GLY A 42 -12.30 -37.28 5.79
C GLY A 42 -12.29 -37.63 7.28
N VAL A 43 -13.47 -37.67 7.90
CA VAL A 43 -13.67 -38.06 9.31
C VAL A 43 -14.79 -39.10 9.45
N ASP A 44 -14.86 -39.76 10.60
CA ASP A 44 -15.93 -40.71 10.89
C ASP A 44 -17.29 -40.02 11.14
N ILE A 45 -18.40 -40.69 10.79
CA ILE A 45 -19.76 -40.18 10.99
C ILE A 45 -20.08 -39.91 12.47
N LYS A 46 -19.50 -40.66 13.41
CA LYS A 46 -19.65 -40.40 14.86
C LYS A 46 -19.02 -39.07 15.25
N THR A 47 -17.91 -38.68 14.61
CA THR A 47 -17.26 -37.38 14.83
C THR A 47 -18.18 -36.25 14.36
N VAL A 48 -18.78 -36.38 13.18
CA VAL A 48 -19.75 -35.39 12.67
C VAL A 48 -20.99 -35.30 13.58
N ARG A 49 -21.50 -36.44 14.08
CA ARG A 49 -22.61 -36.45 15.04
C ARG A 49 -22.26 -35.71 16.33
N ARG A 50 -21.03 -35.85 16.83
CA ARG A 50 -20.54 -35.08 18.00
C ARG A 50 -20.47 -33.58 17.72
N TRP A 51 -20.00 -33.19 16.54
CA TRP A 51 -19.97 -31.77 16.12
C TRP A 51 -21.37 -31.16 16.00
N LEU A 52 -22.35 -31.94 15.56
CA LEU A 52 -23.75 -31.51 15.45
C LEU A 52 -24.44 -31.44 16.82
N ALA A 53 -24.14 -32.38 17.72
CA ALA A 53 -24.77 -32.45 19.03
C ALA A 53 -24.24 -31.38 20.02
N ASN A 54 -23.00 -30.92 19.85
CA ASN A 54 -22.38 -29.97 20.76
C ASN A 54 -21.52 -28.92 20.00
N ILE A 55 -21.95 -27.65 20.04
CA ILE A 55 -21.24 -26.51 19.47
C ILE A 55 -19.89 -26.24 20.15
N ASP A 56 -19.72 -26.66 21.40
CA ASP A 56 -18.49 -26.49 22.18
C ASP A 56 -17.60 -27.76 22.13
N TYR A 57 -17.96 -28.75 21.31
CA TYR A 57 -17.11 -29.92 21.10
C TYR A 57 -15.75 -29.49 20.54
N ASN A 58 -14.65 -29.83 21.22
CA ASN A 58 -13.30 -29.47 20.79
C ASN A 58 -12.96 -30.08 19.42
N VAL A 59 -12.99 -29.25 18.37
CA VAL A 59 -12.68 -29.65 17.00
C VAL A 59 -11.23 -29.30 16.70
N ARG A 60 -10.44 -30.27 16.24
CA ARG A 60 -9.07 -30.02 15.78
C ARG A 60 -9.05 -29.03 14.61
N GLU A 61 -8.10 -28.10 14.62
CA GLU A 61 -8.00 -27.00 13.65
C GLU A 61 -8.04 -27.48 12.18
N ASP A 62 -7.32 -28.55 11.86
CA ASP A 62 -7.30 -29.10 10.51
C ASP A 62 -8.67 -29.64 10.05
N ASN A 63 -9.41 -30.30 10.96
CA ASN A 63 -10.77 -30.75 10.70
C ASN A 63 -11.73 -29.56 10.52
N ALA A 64 -11.61 -28.53 11.36
CA ALA A 64 -12.44 -27.34 11.29
C ALA A 64 -12.21 -26.58 9.97
N ARG A 65 -10.95 -26.47 9.53
CA ARG A 65 -10.58 -25.86 8.24
C ARG A 65 -11.13 -26.65 7.05
N ARG A 66 -10.99 -27.99 7.04
CA ARG A 66 -11.54 -28.85 5.97
C ARG A 66 -13.07 -28.75 5.90
N ALA A 67 -13.75 -28.81 7.05
CA ALA A 67 -15.20 -28.64 7.16
C ALA A 67 -15.66 -27.28 6.63
N ALA A 68 -15.03 -26.20 7.09
CA ALA A 68 -15.38 -24.83 6.68
C ALA A 68 -15.16 -24.60 5.18
N LYS A 69 -14.05 -25.09 4.62
CA LYS A 69 -13.75 -25.03 3.17
C LYS A 69 -14.83 -25.72 2.34
N LEU A 70 -15.24 -26.93 2.75
CA LEU A 70 -16.30 -27.68 2.06
C LEU A 70 -17.65 -26.95 2.08
N LEU A 71 -17.94 -26.26 3.19
CA LEU A 71 -19.20 -25.52 3.38
C LEU A 71 -19.15 -24.07 2.84
N GLY A 72 -18.00 -23.61 2.36
CA GLY A 72 -17.81 -22.26 1.83
C GLY A 72 -17.96 -21.18 2.91
N CYS A 73 -17.44 -21.44 4.11
CA CYS A 73 -17.43 -20.50 5.23
C CYS A 73 -16.08 -20.57 5.98
N THR A 74 -16.00 -19.91 7.14
CA THR A 74 -14.81 -19.97 8.01
C THR A 74 -15.06 -20.86 9.23
N PRO A 75 -14.01 -21.38 9.89
CA PRO A 75 -14.15 -22.14 11.13
C PRO A 75 -14.95 -21.39 12.20
N HIS A 76 -14.78 -20.07 12.32
CA HIS A 76 -15.56 -19.22 13.22
C HIS A 76 -17.06 -19.26 12.95
N ASN A 77 -17.48 -19.39 11.68
CA ASN A 77 -18.91 -19.48 11.37
C ASN A 77 -19.55 -20.77 11.91
N LEU A 78 -18.76 -21.83 12.13
CA LEU A 78 -19.21 -23.14 12.60
C LEU A 78 -18.99 -23.35 14.11
N TRP A 79 -17.88 -22.81 14.64
CA TRP A 79 -17.47 -22.94 16.05
C TRP A 79 -16.92 -21.59 16.56
N PRO A 80 -17.80 -20.59 16.82
CA PRO A 80 -17.39 -19.22 17.15
C PRO A 80 -16.61 -19.10 18.47
N ASN A 81 -16.85 -20.02 19.41
CA ASN A 81 -16.17 -20.04 20.71
C ASN A 81 -14.75 -20.63 20.64
N GLN A 82 -14.41 -21.35 19.57
CA GLN A 82 -13.12 -22.01 19.40
C GLN A 82 -12.19 -21.28 18.41
N TYR A 83 -12.77 -20.53 17.47
CA TYR A 83 -12.02 -19.86 16.42
C TYR A 83 -12.38 -18.37 16.36
N PRO A 84 -11.39 -17.46 16.30
CA PRO A 84 -11.64 -16.02 16.25
C PRO A 84 -12.34 -15.64 14.94
N ALA A 85 -13.13 -14.56 14.98
CA ALA A 85 -13.74 -14.00 13.78
C ALA A 85 -12.67 -13.73 12.72
N PRO A 86 -12.94 -14.04 11.43
CA PRO A 86 -12.04 -13.63 10.37
C PRO A 86 -11.88 -12.11 10.46
N THR A 87 -10.65 -11.62 10.53
CA THR A 87 -10.38 -10.21 10.28
C THR A 87 -10.96 -9.91 8.90
N ALA A 88 -11.98 -9.04 8.86
CA ALA A 88 -12.69 -8.73 7.63
C ALA A 88 -11.68 -8.28 6.57
N SER A 89 -11.45 -9.14 5.56
CA SER A 89 -10.70 -8.73 4.38
C SER A 89 -11.58 -7.73 3.63
N ALA A 90 -11.17 -6.47 3.66
CA ALA A 90 -11.84 -5.39 2.94
C ALA A 90 -11.96 -5.78 1.47
N LEU A 91 -13.21 -5.86 0.98
CA LEU A 91 -13.58 -5.79 -0.43
C LEU A 91 -12.88 -6.81 -1.34
N ALA A 92 -13.18 -8.10 -1.17
CA ALA A 92 -12.97 -9.08 -2.23
C ALA A 92 -13.98 -8.78 -3.37
N THR A 93 -13.61 -7.88 -4.29
CA THR A 93 -14.33 -7.68 -5.55
C THR A 93 -13.69 -8.54 -6.62
N THR A 94 -14.50 -9.42 -7.19
CA THR A 94 -14.22 -10.17 -8.41
C THR A 94 -14.13 -9.19 -9.58
N SER A 95 -12.94 -8.66 -9.85
CA SER A 95 -12.60 -7.91 -11.05
C SER A 95 -11.27 -8.42 -11.57
N LEU A 96 -11.05 -8.27 -12.89
CA LEU A 96 -9.74 -8.43 -13.54
C LEU A 96 -8.67 -7.45 -13.00
N GLY A 97 -8.98 -6.65 -11.98
CA GLY A 97 -8.04 -6.03 -11.07
C GLY A 97 -8.38 -6.33 -9.62
N GLY A 98 -7.59 -7.22 -9.02
CA GLY A 98 -7.57 -7.41 -7.57
C GLY A 98 -6.65 -6.41 -6.89
N PRO A 99 -6.69 -6.33 -5.54
CA PRO A 99 -5.70 -5.56 -4.79
C PRO A 99 -4.29 -6.09 -5.08
N PHE A 100 -3.31 -5.19 -5.14
CA PHE A 100 -1.90 -5.53 -5.22
C PHE A 100 -1.18 -5.10 -3.94
N THR A 101 -0.06 -5.74 -3.63
CA THR A 101 0.78 -5.38 -2.48
C THR A 101 1.88 -4.44 -2.94
N ALA A 102 2.04 -3.32 -2.23
CA ALA A 102 3.12 -2.38 -2.47
C ALA A 102 3.65 -1.81 -1.16
N THR A 103 4.86 -1.26 -1.21
CA THR A 103 5.49 -0.61 -0.06
C THR A 103 4.95 0.81 0.05
N LEU A 104 4.35 1.14 1.20
CA LEU A 104 3.85 2.46 1.51
C LEU A 104 4.47 2.96 2.82
N TYR A 105 5.10 4.12 2.76
CA TYR A 105 5.58 4.85 3.92
C TYR A 105 4.52 5.89 4.31
N ALA A 106 4.23 6.01 5.61
CA ALA A 106 3.20 6.93 6.09
C ALA A 106 3.58 8.40 5.89
N SER A 107 4.88 8.69 5.83
CA SER A 107 5.40 9.99 5.40
C SER A 107 6.67 9.83 4.57
N ARG A 108 6.95 10.81 3.69
CA ARG A 108 8.17 10.83 2.86
C ARG A 108 9.44 10.73 3.69
N THR A 109 9.46 11.31 4.89
CA THR A 109 10.63 11.27 5.77
C THR A 109 10.93 9.89 6.36
N GLN A 110 10.02 8.92 6.23
CA GLN A 110 10.27 7.53 6.67
C GLN A 110 11.01 6.70 5.61
N LEU A 111 11.03 7.14 4.35
CA LEU A 111 11.83 6.49 3.32
C LEU A 111 13.31 6.85 3.55
N PRO A 112 14.21 5.86 3.80
CA PRO A 112 15.60 6.14 4.11
C PRO A 112 16.31 6.92 2.99
N ILE A 113 17.19 7.85 3.36
CA ILE A 113 18.00 8.62 2.40
C ILE A 113 18.85 7.69 1.52
N THR A 114 19.38 6.60 2.09
CA THR A 114 20.13 5.59 1.32
C THR A 114 19.29 4.97 0.20
N THR A 115 17.99 4.76 0.42
CA THR A 115 17.10 4.27 -0.63
C THR A 115 16.92 5.30 -1.74
N TRP A 116 16.81 6.59 -1.42
CA TRP A 116 16.80 7.64 -2.44
C TRP A 116 18.11 7.69 -3.23
N GLN A 117 19.24 7.60 -2.55
CA GLN A 117 20.56 7.63 -3.18
C GLN A 117 20.76 6.44 -4.13
N GLN A 118 20.40 5.22 -3.69
CA GLN A 118 20.44 4.01 -4.53
C GLN A 118 19.47 4.13 -5.72
N HIS A 119 18.26 4.62 -5.47
CA HIS A 119 17.22 4.76 -6.50
C HIS A 119 17.70 5.58 -7.70
N PHE A 120 18.41 6.69 -7.48
CA PHE A 120 18.98 7.49 -8.57
C PHE A 120 20.35 6.99 -9.06
N GLY A 121 21.19 6.49 -8.16
CA GLY A 121 22.56 6.05 -8.48
C GLY A 121 22.61 4.85 -9.43
N ASP A 122 21.65 3.92 -9.29
CA ASP A 122 21.62 2.67 -10.05
C ASP A 122 20.95 2.80 -11.43
N ALA A 123 20.61 4.02 -11.86
CA ALA A 123 19.92 4.26 -13.13
C ALA A 123 20.72 3.80 -14.35
N THR A 124 20.04 3.07 -15.25
CA THR A 124 20.64 2.50 -16.47
C THR A 124 19.97 2.95 -17.77
N THR A 125 18.70 3.34 -17.75
CA THR A 125 17.94 3.70 -18.96
C THR A 125 17.33 5.10 -18.88
N GLY A 126 16.69 5.46 -17.77
CA GLY A 126 16.07 6.76 -17.64
C GLY A 126 15.78 7.18 -16.20
N ILE A 127 15.82 8.48 -15.96
CA ILE A 127 15.44 9.13 -14.71
C ILE A 127 14.41 10.20 -15.04
N ASP A 128 13.22 10.11 -14.43
CA ASP A 128 12.17 11.11 -14.55
C ASP A 128 11.75 11.62 -13.19
N ILE A 129 11.84 12.94 -13.02
CA ILE A 129 11.51 13.63 -11.79
C ILE A 129 10.41 14.64 -12.07
N LEU A 130 9.28 14.55 -11.37
CA LEU A 130 8.18 15.50 -11.41
C LEU A 130 7.86 16.02 -10.01
N VAL A 131 8.15 17.30 -9.78
CA VAL A 131 8.09 17.91 -8.46
C VAL A 131 7.66 19.37 -8.55
N LEU A 132 7.06 19.91 -7.49
CA LEU A 132 7.00 21.36 -7.34
C LEU A 132 8.39 21.95 -7.06
N ALA A 133 9.10 21.41 -6.08
CA ALA A 133 10.42 21.92 -5.71
C ALA A 133 11.43 20.80 -5.41
N ALA A 134 11.05 19.85 -4.55
CA ALA A 134 11.93 18.78 -4.06
C ALA A 134 13.29 19.25 -3.54
N THR A 135 13.35 20.42 -2.88
CA THR A 135 14.59 20.95 -2.25
C THR A 135 15.30 19.92 -1.37
N PHE A 136 14.54 19.04 -0.70
CA PHE A 136 15.11 17.97 0.11
C PHE A 136 16.09 17.06 -0.62
N LEU A 137 15.94 16.84 -1.94
CA LEU A 137 16.91 16.04 -2.69
C LEU A 137 18.26 16.74 -2.71
N PHE A 138 18.26 18.03 -3.03
CA PHE A 138 19.47 18.87 -3.00
C PHE A 138 20.04 19.04 -1.59
N ASP A 139 19.18 19.12 -0.57
CA ASP A 139 19.60 19.39 0.81
C ASP A 139 20.14 18.13 1.54
N THR A 140 19.66 16.94 1.16
CA THR A 140 19.86 15.71 1.97
C THR A 140 20.55 14.57 1.24
N LEU A 141 20.53 14.55 -0.11
CA LEU A 141 21.33 13.61 -0.87
C LEU A 141 22.64 14.30 -1.27
N ASP A 142 23.72 13.86 -0.66
CA ASP A 142 25.06 14.32 -1.01
C ASP A 142 25.34 14.05 -2.49
N GLY A 143 25.80 15.07 -3.21
CA GLY A 143 26.07 14.99 -4.65
C GLY A 143 24.84 14.67 -5.52
N PHE A 144 23.60 15.01 -5.10
CA PHE A 144 22.40 14.68 -5.89
C PHE A 144 22.48 15.14 -7.35
N LEU A 145 22.99 16.34 -7.59
CA LEU A 145 23.14 16.87 -8.95
C LEU A 145 24.22 16.11 -9.73
N ASP A 146 25.34 15.77 -9.09
CA ASP A 146 26.40 14.96 -9.67
C ASP A 146 25.87 13.58 -10.09
N ILE A 147 24.99 12.97 -9.29
CA ILE A 147 24.33 11.70 -9.64
C ILE A 147 23.55 11.82 -10.96
N LEU A 148 22.81 12.93 -11.16
CA LEU A 148 22.05 13.16 -12.40
C LEU A 148 22.98 13.43 -13.59
N LEU A 149 24.03 14.23 -13.38
CA LEU A 149 25.01 14.56 -14.41
C LEU A 149 25.81 13.32 -14.85
N ASP A 150 26.24 12.50 -13.89
CA ASP A 150 26.93 11.25 -14.15
C ASP A 150 26.01 10.24 -14.88
N ALA A 151 24.73 10.18 -14.52
CA ALA A 151 23.77 9.34 -15.24
C ALA A 151 23.62 9.81 -16.71
N ALA A 152 23.43 11.11 -16.93
CA ALA A 152 23.37 11.68 -18.27
C ALA A 152 24.64 11.41 -19.08
N ALA A 153 25.83 11.54 -18.46
CA ALA A 153 27.11 11.21 -19.08
C ALA A 153 27.27 9.73 -19.45
N ARG A 154 26.61 8.81 -18.71
CA ARG A 154 26.52 7.38 -19.05
C ARG A 154 25.51 7.08 -20.16
N GLY A 155 24.77 8.08 -20.65
CA GLY A 155 23.74 7.93 -21.69
C GLY A 155 22.34 7.65 -21.16
N VAL A 156 22.11 7.79 -19.85
CA VAL A 156 20.77 7.70 -19.25
C VAL A 156 19.97 8.96 -19.64
N ALA A 157 18.72 8.79 -20.07
CA ALA A 157 17.86 9.94 -20.36
C ALA A 157 17.32 10.53 -19.05
N VAL A 158 17.73 11.75 -18.70
CA VAL A 158 17.30 12.43 -17.47
C VAL A 158 16.32 13.54 -17.81
N ARG A 159 15.11 13.47 -17.26
CA ARG A 159 14.05 14.48 -17.43
C ARG A 159 13.63 15.02 -16.07
N PHE A 160 13.81 16.32 -15.87
CA PHE A 160 13.48 17.00 -14.62
C PHE A 160 12.39 18.05 -14.85
N LEU A 161 11.24 17.86 -14.22
CA LEU A 161 10.12 18.80 -14.15
C LEU A 161 10.08 19.45 -12.77
N VAL A 162 10.22 20.78 -12.74
CA VAL A 162 10.12 21.61 -11.53
C VAL A 162 8.95 22.60 -11.64
N GLY A 163 8.30 22.91 -10.52
CA GLY A 163 7.23 23.90 -10.47
C GLY A 163 7.75 25.29 -10.80
N ASP A 164 7.00 26.02 -11.63
CA ASP A 164 7.30 27.42 -11.91
C ASP A 164 6.95 28.30 -10.69
N PRO A 165 7.93 28.99 -10.07
CA PRO A 165 7.70 29.77 -8.86
C PRO A 165 6.73 30.94 -9.06
N ASP A 166 6.59 31.45 -10.28
CA ASP A 166 5.89 32.71 -10.56
C ASP A 166 4.46 32.48 -11.10
N THR A 167 3.85 31.33 -10.75
CA THR A 167 2.54 30.90 -11.24
C THR A 167 1.46 30.85 -10.17
N ALA A 168 0.21 30.99 -10.62
CA ALA A 168 -0.96 30.94 -9.74
C ALA A 168 -1.09 29.59 -9.02
N THR A 169 -0.70 28.48 -9.66
CA THR A 169 -0.76 27.14 -9.05
C THR A 169 0.20 27.01 -7.88
N THR A 170 1.44 27.50 -8.01
CA THR A 170 2.43 27.48 -6.92
C THR A 170 1.99 28.35 -5.75
N ILE A 171 1.44 29.53 -6.03
CA ILE A 171 0.85 30.43 -5.01
C ILE A 171 -0.32 29.74 -4.29
N LEU A 172 -1.22 29.11 -5.05
CA LEU A 172 -2.37 28.39 -4.48
C LEU A 172 -1.89 27.25 -3.58
N ARG A 173 -0.92 26.46 -4.03
CA ARG A 173 -0.38 25.34 -3.24
C ARG A 173 0.20 25.82 -1.91
N GLY A 174 0.94 26.93 -1.91
CA GLY A 174 1.45 27.54 -0.69
C GLY A 174 0.34 27.86 0.32
N LYS A 175 -0.77 28.43 -0.16
CA LYS A 175 -1.96 28.73 0.67
C LYS A 175 -2.61 27.44 1.20
N GLU A 176 -2.79 26.44 0.34
CA GLU A 176 -3.41 25.15 0.72
C GLU A 176 -2.57 24.36 1.74
N GLU A 177 -1.24 24.40 1.65
CA GLU A 177 -0.34 23.77 2.62
C GLU A 177 -0.23 24.55 3.95
N GLY A 178 -0.75 25.78 4.01
CA GLY A 178 -0.61 26.65 5.17
C GLY A 178 0.80 27.22 5.37
N ILE A 179 1.68 27.13 4.36
CA ILE A 179 3.07 27.61 4.42
C ILE A 179 3.37 28.77 3.47
N GLY A 180 2.38 29.22 2.70
CA GLY A 180 2.42 30.43 1.87
C GLY A 180 3.63 30.49 0.93
N GLU A 181 4.37 31.59 1.02
CA GLU A 181 5.55 31.91 0.20
C GLU A 181 6.67 30.86 0.28
N ALA A 182 6.67 29.99 1.30
CA ALA A 182 7.69 28.95 1.43
C ALA A 182 7.68 27.96 0.26
N VAL A 183 6.53 27.67 -0.36
CA VAL A 183 6.49 26.81 -1.57
C VAL A 183 7.15 27.53 -2.75
N ILE A 184 6.85 28.81 -2.93
CA ILE A 184 7.41 29.65 -4.01
C ILE A 184 8.93 29.75 -3.87
N ALA A 185 9.41 30.07 -2.67
CA ALA A 185 10.83 30.14 -2.36
C ALA A 185 11.55 28.83 -2.67
N ARG A 186 10.97 27.68 -2.29
CA ARG A 186 11.52 26.36 -2.60
C ARG A 186 11.57 26.08 -4.11
N CYS A 187 10.52 26.41 -4.85
CA CYS A 187 10.51 26.24 -6.31
C CYS A 187 11.61 27.11 -6.94
N ARG A 188 11.74 28.36 -6.50
CA ARG A 188 12.79 29.28 -6.97
C ARG A 188 14.19 28.76 -6.68
N THR A 189 14.45 28.25 -5.48
CA THR A 189 15.73 27.62 -5.12
C THR A 189 16.05 26.44 -6.05
N SER A 190 15.09 25.54 -6.29
CA SER A 190 15.32 24.41 -7.19
C SER A 190 15.60 24.86 -8.63
N VAL A 191 14.87 25.87 -9.13
CA VAL A 191 15.14 26.45 -10.45
C VAL A 191 16.55 27.06 -10.52
N GLU A 192 16.98 27.79 -9.48
CA GLU A 192 18.31 28.39 -9.43
C GLU A 192 19.45 27.36 -9.41
N LEU A 193 19.25 26.24 -8.71
CA LEU A 193 20.20 25.12 -8.68
C LEU A 193 20.28 24.38 -10.02
N LEU A 194 19.15 24.28 -10.74
CA LEU A 194 19.06 23.54 -12.00
C LEU A 194 19.47 24.37 -13.22
N ALA A 195 19.24 25.68 -13.21
CA ALA A 195 19.47 26.56 -14.37
C ALA A 195 20.89 26.49 -14.97
N PRO A 196 21.99 26.40 -14.18
CA PRO A 196 23.34 26.26 -14.75
C PRO A 196 23.56 24.98 -15.57
N HIS A 197 22.66 24.00 -15.44
CA HIS A 197 22.76 22.68 -16.09
C HIS A 197 21.75 22.49 -17.21
N ALA A 198 20.96 23.52 -17.55
CA ALA A 198 19.89 23.45 -18.54
C ALA A 198 20.35 23.00 -19.94
N ASP A 199 21.60 23.28 -20.31
CA ASP A 199 22.19 22.90 -21.60
C ASP A 199 23.04 21.62 -21.52
N THR A 200 22.96 20.86 -20.42
CA THR A 200 23.74 19.63 -20.25
C THR A 200 23.19 18.52 -21.16
N PRO A 201 24.01 17.92 -22.04
CA PRO A 201 23.57 16.81 -22.88
C PRO A 201 23.05 15.63 -22.05
N GLY A 202 21.85 15.14 -22.39
CA GLY A 202 21.20 14.01 -21.69
C GLY A 202 20.39 14.40 -20.45
N LEU A 203 20.42 15.68 -20.04
CA LEU A 203 19.61 16.23 -18.95
C LEU A 203 18.67 17.31 -19.49
N ASP A 204 17.40 16.95 -19.66
CA ASP A 204 16.34 17.87 -20.06
C ASP A 204 15.62 18.42 -18.83
N ILE A 205 15.63 19.75 -18.67
CA ILE A 205 15.01 20.43 -17.53
C ILE A 205 13.85 21.31 -18.03
N ARG A 206 12.69 21.21 -17.38
CA ARG A 206 11.49 21.98 -17.73
C ARG A 206 10.78 22.51 -16.49
N THR A 207 10.11 23.65 -16.64
CA THR A 207 9.21 24.22 -15.63
C THR A 207 7.74 23.96 -15.98
N HIS A 208 6.87 23.78 -14.98
CA HIS A 208 5.44 23.55 -15.19
C HIS A 208 4.54 24.34 -14.24
N ASP A 209 3.32 24.63 -14.70
CA ASP A 209 2.22 25.28 -13.96
C ASP A 209 1.06 24.29 -13.72
N THR A 210 1.38 23.02 -13.50
CA THR A 210 0.37 21.96 -13.32
C THR A 210 0.04 21.74 -11.85
N THR A 211 -1.25 21.61 -11.54
CA THR A 211 -1.71 21.12 -10.23
C THR A 211 -1.25 19.69 -10.02
N LEU A 212 -0.35 19.46 -9.07
CA LEU A 212 0.18 18.13 -8.78
C LEU A 212 -0.56 17.44 -7.63
N TYR A 213 -1.10 16.26 -7.92
CA TYR A 213 -1.64 15.33 -6.91
C TYR A 213 -0.58 14.35 -6.39
N THR A 214 0.47 14.12 -7.17
CA THR A 214 1.65 13.33 -6.80
C THR A 214 2.91 13.98 -7.35
N SER A 215 4.01 13.85 -6.61
CA SER A 215 5.35 13.93 -7.18
C SER A 215 5.79 12.54 -7.61
N ILE A 216 6.49 12.44 -8.74
CA ILE A 216 6.95 11.18 -9.32
C ILE A 216 8.48 11.21 -9.41
N PHE A 217 9.10 10.13 -8.96
CA PHE A 217 10.54 9.88 -9.11
C PHE A 217 10.71 8.49 -9.71
N ARG A 218 10.71 8.42 -11.04
CA ARG A 218 10.84 7.17 -11.79
C ARG A 218 12.29 6.98 -12.19
N VAL A 219 12.81 5.79 -11.95
CA VAL A 219 14.11 5.35 -12.44
C VAL A 219 13.92 3.96 -13.02
N ASP A 220 14.17 3.81 -14.31
CA ASP A 220 13.98 2.57 -15.06
C ASP A 220 12.58 1.95 -14.80
N ASP A 221 12.54 0.77 -14.17
CA ASP A 221 11.32 0.03 -13.80
C ASP A 221 10.92 0.18 -12.33
N ALA A 222 11.49 1.15 -11.62
CA ALA A 222 11.15 1.53 -10.26
C ALA A 222 10.58 2.95 -10.20
N MET A 223 9.62 3.17 -9.30
CA MET A 223 9.01 4.48 -9.10
C MET A 223 8.74 4.74 -7.63
N ILE A 224 9.13 5.92 -7.18
CA ILE A 224 8.74 6.48 -5.90
C ILE A 224 7.70 7.56 -6.18
N VAL A 225 6.53 7.45 -5.56
CA VAL A 225 5.40 8.36 -5.75
C VAL A 225 5.04 9.00 -4.42
N ASN A 226 5.24 10.30 -4.30
CA ASN A 226 4.88 11.05 -3.10
C ASN A 226 3.53 11.74 -3.30
N PHE A 227 2.54 11.40 -2.48
CA PHE A 227 1.21 11.98 -2.57
C PHE A 227 1.17 13.43 -2.09
N HIS A 228 0.30 14.25 -2.66
CA HIS A 228 0.00 15.61 -2.19
C HIS A 228 -1.35 15.61 -1.50
N ILE A 229 -1.34 15.45 -0.17
CA ILE A 229 -2.55 15.53 0.65
C ILE A 229 -2.89 17.01 0.87
N TYR A 230 -4.15 17.37 0.64
CA TYR A 230 -4.66 18.72 0.89
C TYR A 230 -4.44 19.12 2.37
N GLY A 231 -3.95 20.35 2.61
CA GLY A 231 -3.66 20.81 3.97
C GLY A 231 -2.38 20.25 4.60
N SER A 232 -1.64 19.39 3.90
CA SER A 232 -0.45 18.73 4.45
C SER A 232 0.82 19.06 3.64
N PRO A 233 1.89 19.55 4.30
CA PRO A 233 3.18 19.77 3.64
C PRO A 233 3.77 18.47 3.08
N GLY A 234 4.40 18.54 1.91
CA GLY A 234 4.88 17.35 1.18
C GLY A 234 5.72 16.36 2.00
N ARG A 235 6.53 16.85 2.95
CA ARG A 235 7.35 15.99 3.83
C ARG A 235 6.54 15.02 4.70
N ASN A 236 5.31 15.39 5.07
CA ASN A 236 4.43 14.61 5.95
C ASN A 236 3.55 13.65 5.16
N ASN A 237 3.56 13.73 3.83
CA ASN A 237 2.66 12.96 3.00
C ASN A 237 3.20 11.56 2.71
N PRO A 238 2.33 10.56 2.49
CA PRO A 238 2.74 9.21 2.20
C PRO A 238 3.58 9.10 0.93
N VAL A 239 4.38 8.03 0.87
CA VAL A 239 5.17 7.66 -0.29
C VAL A 239 4.95 6.21 -0.64
N LEU A 240 4.51 5.97 -1.87
CA LEU A 240 4.40 4.65 -2.47
C LEU A 240 5.70 4.33 -3.22
N VAL A 241 6.26 3.16 -2.98
CA VAL A 241 7.37 2.61 -3.76
C VAL A 241 6.86 1.41 -4.53
N LEU A 242 6.96 1.45 -5.86
CA LEU A 242 6.50 0.38 -6.73
C LEU A 242 7.50 0.08 -7.85
N SER A 243 7.51 -1.18 -8.30
CA SER A 243 8.11 -1.57 -9.56
C SER A 243 7.01 -1.70 -10.62
N ARG A 244 7.36 -1.52 -11.91
CA ARG A 244 6.46 -1.75 -13.06
C ARG A 244 5.72 -3.09 -12.98
N HIS A 245 6.37 -4.12 -12.45
CA HIS A 245 5.81 -5.47 -12.35
C HIS A 245 4.75 -5.64 -11.24
N HIS A 246 4.72 -4.78 -10.22
CA HIS A 246 3.75 -4.91 -9.12
C HIS A 246 2.31 -4.67 -9.59
N GLU A 247 2.10 -3.63 -10.40
CA GLU A 247 0.79 -3.31 -10.98
C GLU A 247 0.98 -2.45 -12.24
N PRO A 248 1.08 -3.09 -13.43
CA PRO A 248 1.35 -2.40 -14.69
C PRO A 248 0.32 -1.32 -15.05
N ARG A 249 -0.95 -1.43 -14.60
CA ARG A 249 -1.99 -0.44 -14.93
C ARG A 249 -1.81 0.85 -14.13
N LEU A 250 -1.45 0.73 -12.86
CA LEU A 250 -1.11 1.90 -12.03
C LEU A 250 0.15 2.57 -12.56
N TRP A 251 1.16 1.76 -12.92
CA TRP A 251 2.37 2.27 -13.56
C TRP A 251 2.06 3.09 -14.82
N ALA A 252 1.29 2.52 -15.75
CA ALA A 252 0.91 3.19 -16.99
C ALA A 252 0.16 4.51 -16.71
N THR A 253 -0.73 4.53 -15.72
CA THR A 253 -1.45 5.75 -15.31
C THR A 253 -0.49 6.85 -14.83
N LEU A 254 0.53 6.50 -14.06
CA LEU A 254 1.52 7.44 -13.54
C LEU A 254 2.51 7.90 -14.64
N GLU A 255 2.90 7.00 -15.55
CA GLU A 255 3.72 7.29 -16.73
C GLU A 255 3.00 8.26 -17.69
N ASP A 256 1.70 8.03 -17.94
CA ASP A 256 0.86 8.91 -18.74
C ASP A 256 0.70 10.29 -18.08
N ALA A 257 0.54 10.33 -16.75
CA ALA A 257 0.47 11.58 -16.00
C ALA A 257 1.78 12.38 -16.13
N PHE A 258 2.94 11.72 -15.98
CA PHE A 258 4.23 12.36 -16.20
C PHE A 258 4.34 12.94 -17.61
N THR A 259 4.00 12.13 -18.62
CA THR A 259 4.08 12.52 -20.04
C THR A 259 3.20 13.72 -20.36
N GLN A 260 1.97 13.77 -19.83
CA GLN A 260 1.08 14.91 -20.00
C GLN A 260 1.64 16.22 -19.41
N VAL A 261 2.33 16.15 -18.27
CA VAL A 261 3.00 17.34 -17.71
C VAL A 261 4.21 17.72 -18.55
N TRP A 262 5.02 16.72 -18.94
CA TRP A 262 6.21 16.93 -19.76
C TRP A 262 5.92 17.68 -21.06
N ASP A 263 4.89 17.24 -21.79
CA ASP A 263 4.53 17.79 -23.10
C ASP A 263 4.00 19.23 -23.02
N ARG A 264 3.48 19.66 -21.86
CA ARG A 264 2.96 21.01 -21.62
C ARG A 264 3.95 21.92 -20.90
N ALA A 265 5.03 21.35 -20.37
CA ALA A 265 6.06 22.08 -19.64
C ALA A 265 6.96 22.90 -20.58
N ARG A 266 7.56 23.96 -20.04
CA ARG A 266 8.45 24.86 -20.79
C ARG A 266 9.90 24.51 -20.50
N PRO A 267 10.78 24.42 -21.51
CA PRO A 267 12.22 24.27 -21.27
C PRO A 267 12.75 25.33 -20.31
N LEU A 268 13.53 24.90 -19.32
CA LEU A 268 14.32 25.83 -18.52
C LEU A 268 15.48 26.31 -19.39
N SER A 269 15.67 27.62 -19.51
CA SER A 269 16.82 28.18 -20.21
C SER A 269 17.94 28.46 -19.22
N ALA A 270 19.20 28.24 -19.62
CA ALA A 270 20.34 28.70 -18.84
C ALA A 270 20.22 30.21 -18.63
N LYS A 271 20.54 30.68 -17.41
CA LYS A 271 20.77 32.11 -17.20
C LYS A 271 22.07 32.46 -17.95
N GLY A 272 21.95 33.28 -19.00
CA GLY A 272 23.10 33.84 -19.71
C GLY A 272 23.94 34.78 -18.86
#